data_AF-A0A4R4F595-F1
#
_entry.id   AF-A0A4R4F595-F1
#
_cell.length_a   1.000
_cell.length_b   1.000
_cell.length_c   1.000
_cell.angle_alpha   90.00
_cell.angle_beta   90.00
_cell.angle_gamma   90.00
#
_symmetry.space_group_name_H-M   'P 1'
#
loop_
_entity.id
_entity.type
_entity.pdbx_description
1 polymer ?
#
loop_
_entity_poly.entity_id
_entity_poly.type
_entity_poly.pdbx_seq_one_letter_code
_entity_poly.pdbx_strand_id
1 'polypeptide(L)'
;MRTVLLSIALACSLAGPREAAAQVVYRCVEKGKPVSLQSHPCEGAARATATRAYVPERAPTANELAWRHYRTEREMALRNARLRQPVAPAGAVLPAGGDACAQAKADRDDWERRAGLSRDLDSLRAWQERVQRACR
;
A
#
# COMPACT_ATOMS: atom_id res chain seq x y z
N MET A 1 41.53 29.89 -53.75
CA MET A 1 41.12 28.49 -53.58
C MET A 1 41.82 27.99 -52.30
N ARG A 2 41.38 28.22 -51.06
CA ARG A 2 40.13 27.94 -50.32
C ARG A 2 39.78 26.45 -50.23
N THR A 3 40.56 25.73 -49.43
CA THR A 3 40.15 24.47 -48.77
C THR A 3 40.20 24.70 -47.27
N VAL A 4 39.02 24.90 -46.67
CA VAL A 4 38.82 25.01 -45.21
C VAL A 4 38.66 23.59 -44.68
N LEU A 5 39.62 23.12 -43.88
CA LEU A 5 39.51 21.86 -43.15
C LEU A 5 38.54 22.05 -41.98
N LEU A 6 37.42 21.34 -42.05
CA LEU A 6 36.33 21.35 -41.08
C LEU A 6 36.66 20.37 -39.95
N SER A 7 37.29 20.86 -38.88
CA SER A 7 37.50 20.07 -37.66
C SER A 7 36.23 20.11 -36.81
N ILE A 8 35.40 19.07 -36.92
CA ILE A 8 34.25 18.86 -36.03
C ILE A 8 34.80 18.41 -34.67
N ALA A 9 34.98 19.36 -33.76
CA ALA A 9 35.21 19.08 -32.34
C ALA A 9 33.89 18.57 -31.74
N LEU A 10 33.76 17.25 -31.64
CA LEU A 10 32.68 16.58 -30.93
C LEU A 10 32.87 16.82 -29.42
N ALA A 11 32.31 17.91 -28.92
CA ALA A 11 32.26 18.19 -27.49
C ALA A 11 31.32 17.20 -26.79
N CYS A 12 31.90 16.12 -26.25
CA CYS A 12 31.25 15.29 -25.23
C CYS A 12 30.90 16.19 -24.03
N SER A 13 29.68 16.71 -24.00
CA SER A 13 29.13 17.34 -22.81
C SER A 13 29.05 16.29 -21.71
N LEU A 14 29.94 16.38 -20.73
CA LEU A 14 29.83 15.67 -19.46
C LEU A 14 28.50 16.08 -18.80
N ALA A 15 27.49 15.22 -18.93
CA ALA A 15 26.30 15.28 -18.10
C ALA A 15 26.71 14.90 -16.67
N GLY A 16 27.12 15.91 -15.89
CA GLY A 16 27.27 15.77 -14.45
C GLY A 16 25.95 15.34 -13.80
N PRO A 17 25.99 14.81 -12.56
CA PRO A 17 24.79 14.44 -11.84
C PRO A 17 23.90 15.68 -11.71
N ARG A 18 22.75 15.67 -12.40
CA ARG A 18 21.70 16.67 -12.18
C ARG A 18 21.24 16.48 -10.75
N GLU A 19 21.56 17.41 -9.87
CA GLU A 19 20.92 17.53 -8.57
C GLU A 19 19.41 17.50 -8.82
N ALA A 20 18.75 16.46 -8.33
CA ALA A 20 17.33 16.29 -8.50
C ALA A 20 16.65 17.42 -7.71
N ALA A 21 16.26 18.48 -8.41
CA ALA A 21 15.58 19.62 -7.81
C ALA A 21 14.38 19.12 -7.00
N ALA A 22 14.26 19.61 -5.76
CA ALA A 22 13.18 19.24 -4.85
C ALA A 22 11.83 19.39 -5.57
N GLN A 23 11.08 18.30 -5.64
CA GLN A 23 9.79 18.29 -6.32
C GLN A 23 8.74 18.84 -5.36
N VAL A 24 8.21 20.03 -5.65
CA VAL A 24 7.14 20.64 -4.84
C VAL A 24 5.79 20.17 -5.37
N VAL A 25 4.94 19.66 -4.50
CA VAL A 25 3.57 19.27 -4.83
C VAL A 25 2.58 20.19 -4.12
N TYR A 26 1.67 20.75 -4.89
CA TYR A 26 0.61 21.63 -4.44
C TYR A 26 -0.71 20.87 -4.40
N ARG A 27 -1.42 20.97 -3.26
CA ARG A 27 -2.77 20.44 -3.10
C ARG A 27 -3.78 21.53 -3.45
N CYS A 28 -4.28 21.47 -4.66
CA CYS A 28 -5.18 22.45 -5.26
C CYS A 28 -6.64 22.07 -5.03
N VAL A 29 -7.43 23.01 -4.53
CA VAL A 29 -8.87 22.83 -4.29
C VAL A 29 -9.63 23.97 -4.96
N GLU A 30 -10.65 23.62 -5.72
CA GLU A 30 -11.56 24.57 -6.40
C GLU A 30 -13.01 24.18 -6.09
N LYS A 31 -13.89 25.17 -5.95
CA LYS A 31 -15.30 24.92 -5.59
C LYS A 31 -15.98 24.07 -6.66
N GLY A 32 -16.55 22.94 -6.24
CA GLY A 32 -17.28 22.03 -7.14
C GLY A 32 -16.38 21.11 -7.99
N LYS A 33 -15.06 21.11 -7.77
CA LYS A 33 -14.12 20.19 -8.43
C LYS A 33 -13.41 19.29 -7.40
N PRO A 34 -12.98 18.08 -7.80
CA PRO A 34 -12.17 17.24 -6.94
C PRO A 34 -10.81 17.90 -6.64
N VAL A 35 -10.19 17.48 -5.54
CA VAL A 35 -8.83 17.91 -5.17
C VAL A 35 -7.83 17.44 -6.23
N SER A 36 -6.96 18.33 -6.68
CA SER A 36 -5.88 18.03 -7.63
C SER A 36 -4.51 18.21 -6.97
N LEU A 37 -3.56 17.32 -7.31
CA LEU A 37 -2.16 17.43 -6.89
C LEU A 37 -1.33 17.85 -8.10
N GLN A 38 -0.65 18.99 -8.01
CA GLN A 38 0.12 19.56 -9.12
C GLN A 38 1.58 19.74 -8.73
N SER A 39 2.50 19.55 -9.66
CA SER A 39 3.94 19.81 -9.49
C SER A 39 4.33 21.27 -9.73
N HIS A 40 3.37 22.08 -10.18
CA HIS A 40 3.46 23.53 -10.35
C HIS A 40 2.40 24.21 -9.48
N PRO A 41 2.53 25.52 -9.20
CA PRO A 41 1.52 26.27 -8.47
C PRO A 41 0.12 26.08 -9.06
N CYS A 42 -0.91 26.06 -8.20
CA CYS A 42 -2.29 25.87 -8.62
C CYS A 42 -2.71 26.90 -9.67
N GLU A 43 -3.27 26.42 -10.78
CA GLU A 43 -3.73 27.27 -11.89
C GLU A 43 -5.19 27.73 -11.72
N GLY A 44 -5.54 28.83 -12.41
CA GLY A 44 -6.91 29.33 -12.51
C GLY A 44 -7.49 29.79 -11.16
N ALA A 45 -8.73 29.38 -10.86
CA ALA A 45 -9.43 29.74 -9.62
C ALA A 45 -9.13 28.79 -8.45
N ALA A 46 -8.25 27.80 -8.63
CA ALA A 46 -7.94 26.81 -7.61
C ALA A 46 -7.01 27.40 -6.53
N ARG A 47 -7.32 27.14 -5.26
CA ARG A 47 -6.50 27.58 -4.12
C ARG A 47 -5.58 26.45 -3.65
N ALA A 48 -4.30 26.78 -3.46
CA ALA A 48 -3.36 25.90 -2.75
C ALA A 48 -3.76 25.81 -1.28
N THR A 49 -4.13 24.60 -0.84
CA THR A 49 -4.49 24.30 0.56
C THR A 49 -3.35 23.68 1.35
N ALA A 50 -2.40 23.05 0.64
CA ALA A 50 -1.15 22.55 1.20
C ALA A 50 -0.09 22.55 0.11
N THR A 51 1.16 22.77 0.52
CA THR A 51 2.34 22.70 -0.35
C THR A 51 3.36 21.83 0.34
N ARG A 52 3.92 20.85 -0.38
CA ARG A 52 4.90 19.91 0.18
C ARG A 52 6.08 19.79 -0.76
N ALA A 53 7.27 20.11 -0.24
CA ALA A 53 8.51 19.82 -0.94
C ALA A 53 8.90 18.37 -0.67
N TYR A 54 9.19 17.63 -1.74
CA TYR A 54 9.75 16.29 -1.69
C TYR A 54 11.22 16.38 -2.06
N VAL A 55 12.07 15.96 -1.12
CA VAL A 55 13.48 15.71 -1.39
C VAL A 55 13.58 14.27 -1.89
N PRO A 56 14.04 14.05 -3.13
CA PRO A 56 14.25 12.70 -3.63
C PRO A 56 15.23 11.96 -2.72
N GLU A 57 14.86 10.76 -2.27
CA GLU A 57 15.78 9.90 -1.54
C GLU A 57 16.93 9.51 -2.48
N ARG A 58 18.16 9.41 -1.93
CA ARG A 58 19.29 8.94 -2.72
C ARG A 58 19.01 7.52 -3.24
N ALA A 59 19.48 7.23 -4.44
CA ALA A 59 19.45 5.86 -4.92
C ALA A 59 20.22 4.95 -3.95
N PRO A 60 19.70 3.73 -3.66
CA PRO A 60 20.42 2.78 -2.85
C PRO A 60 21.72 2.35 -3.55
N THR A 61 22.76 2.13 -2.77
CA THR A 61 24.00 1.54 -3.27
C THR A 61 23.79 0.08 -3.64
N ALA A 62 24.68 -0.48 -4.47
CA ALA A 62 24.65 -1.90 -4.83
C ALA A 62 24.70 -2.82 -3.60
N ASN A 63 25.49 -2.45 -2.58
CA ASN A 63 25.58 -3.20 -1.33
C ASN A 63 24.27 -3.15 -0.53
N GLU A 64 23.64 -1.98 -0.42
CA GLU A 64 22.33 -1.84 0.24
C GLU A 64 21.25 -2.66 -0.46
N LEU A 65 21.29 -2.70 -1.80
CA LEU A 65 20.38 -3.51 -2.59
C LEU A 65 20.62 -5.01 -2.35
N ALA A 66 21.87 -5.46 -2.36
CA ALA A 66 22.23 -6.85 -2.04
C ALA A 66 21.74 -7.28 -0.66
N TRP A 67 21.91 -6.43 0.36
CA TRP A 67 21.39 -6.70 1.71
C TRP A 67 19.86 -6.74 1.78
N ARG A 68 19.16 -5.90 1.00
CA ARG A 68 17.69 -5.95 0.89
C ARG A 68 17.22 -7.26 0.27
N HIS A 69 17.86 -7.70 -0.82
CA HIS A 69 17.57 -8.99 -1.44
C HIS A 69 17.82 -10.16 -0.49
N TYR A 70 19.00 -10.21 0.14
CA TYR A 70 19.35 -11.27 1.08
C TYR A 70 18.33 -11.40 2.22
N ARG A 71 17.90 -10.28 2.83
CA ARG A 71 16.90 -10.30 3.90
C ARG A 71 15.55 -10.84 3.42
N THR A 72 15.13 -10.41 2.23
CA THR A 72 13.87 -10.85 1.62
C THR A 72 13.89 -12.35 1.36
N GLU A 73 14.95 -12.86 0.72
CA GLU A 73 15.13 -14.28 0.44
C GLU A 73 15.14 -15.12 1.73
N ARG A 74 15.85 -14.66 2.76
CA ARG A 74 15.90 -15.34 4.06
C ARG A 74 14.52 -15.43 4.70
N GLU A 75 13.76 -14.35 4.68
CA GLU A 75 12.40 -14.33 5.25
C GLU A 75 11.46 -15.27 4.49
N MET A 76 11.52 -15.24 3.15
CA MET A 76 10.76 -16.14 2.30
C MET A 76 11.12 -17.60 2.56
N ALA A 77 12.41 -17.93 2.68
CA ALA A 77 12.87 -19.27 3.00
C ALA A 77 12.33 -19.76 4.35
N LEU A 78 12.34 -18.91 5.39
CA LEU A 78 11.79 -19.24 6.70
C LEU A 78 10.27 -19.48 6.67
N ARG A 79 9.52 -18.63 5.94
CA ARG A 79 8.08 -18.81 5.76
C ARG A 79 7.78 -20.12 5.04
N ASN A 80 8.50 -20.40 3.95
CA ASN A 80 8.34 -21.64 3.18
C ASN A 80 8.72 -22.88 3.99
N ALA A 81 9.75 -22.81 4.84
CA ALA A 81 10.11 -23.90 5.74
C ALA A 81 9.00 -24.21 6.74
N ARG A 82 8.34 -23.19 7.30
CA ARG A 82 7.19 -23.37 8.21
C ARG A 82 5.98 -24.00 7.52
N LEU A 83 5.73 -23.67 6.25
CA LEU A 83 4.65 -24.27 5.47
C LEU A 83 4.89 -25.74 5.09
N ARG A 84 6.17 -26.15 5.01
CA ARG A 84 6.55 -27.55 4.71
C ARG A 84 6.58 -28.45 5.94
N GLN A 85 6.54 -27.89 7.15
CA GLN A 85 6.39 -28.67 8.36
C GLN A 85 4.92 -29.07 8.51
N PRO A 86 4.61 -30.33 8.85
CA PRO A 86 3.25 -30.71 9.20
C PRO A 86 2.84 -29.89 10.43
N VAL A 87 1.99 -28.89 10.19
CA VAL A 87 1.37 -28.11 11.27
C VAL A 87 0.44 -29.07 12.01
N ALA A 88 0.83 -29.48 13.22
CA ALA A 88 -0.11 -30.13 14.12
C ALA A 88 -1.33 -29.20 14.25
N PRO A 89 -2.57 -29.72 14.11
CA PRO A 89 -3.75 -28.86 14.13
C PRO A 89 -3.82 -28.12 15.47
N ALA A 90 -3.47 -26.84 15.45
CA ALA A 90 -3.55 -25.93 16.60
C ALA A 90 -4.96 -25.35 16.78
N GLY A 91 -5.97 -26.10 16.35
CA GLY A 91 -7.38 -25.77 16.53
C GLY A 91 -8.01 -26.89 17.34
N ALA A 92 -8.40 -26.59 18.58
CA ALA A 92 -9.36 -27.43 19.26
C ALA A 92 -10.65 -27.39 18.42
N VAL A 93 -11.03 -28.51 17.82
CA VAL A 93 -12.36 -28.66 17.24
C VAL A 93 -13.31 -28.66 18.42
N LEU A 94 -13.87 -27.50 18.75
CA LEU A 94 -14.99 -27.44 19.68
C LEU A 94 -16.09 -28.31 19.08
N PRO A 95 -16.70 -29.22 19.86
CA PRO A 95 -17.84 -29.98 19.39
C PRO A 95 -18.83 -29.00 18.79
N ALA A 96 -19.35 -29.31 17.60
CA ALA A 96 -20.38 -28.49 16.99
C ALA A 96 -21.51 -28.36 18.01
N GLY A 97 -21.67 -27.17 18.60
CA GLY A 97 -22.79 -26.89 19.50
C GLY A 97 -24.08 -27.31 18.79
N GLY A 98 -25.05 -27.79 19.57
CA GLY A 98 -26.31 -28.32 19.04
C GLY A 98 -27.07 -27.32 18.17
N ASP A 99 -28.28 -27.68 17.75
CA ASP A 99 -29.05 -26.95 16.73
C ASP A 99 -29.17 -25.43 16.97
N ALA A 100 -29.18 -24.99 18.24
CA ALA A 100 -29.16 -23.57 18.61
C ALA A 100 -27.89 -22.82 18.14
N CYS A 101 -26.72 -23.44 18.21
CA CYS A 101 -25.46 -22.86 17.73
C CYS A 101 -25.45 -22.76 16.21
N ALA A 102 -25.94 -23.80 15.52
CA ALA A 102 -26.07 -23.81 14.07
C ALA A 102 -27.02 -22.70 13.59
N GLN A 103 -28.18 -22.57 14.23
CA GLN A 103 -29.15 -21.51 13.91
C GLN A 103 -28.57 -20.11 14.18
N ALA A 104 -27.88 -19.89 15.31
CA ALA A 104 -27.29 -18.60 15.62
C ALA A 104 -26.23 -18.17 14.59
N LYS A 105 -25.45 -19.12 14.06
CA LYS A 105 -24.50 -18.86 12.96
C LYS A 105 -25.22 -18.52 11.66
N ALA A 106 -26.28 -19.26 11.31
CA ALA A 106 -27.08 -18.99 10.11
C ALA A 106 -27.71 -17.58 10.16
N ASP A 107 -28.29 -17.20 11.30
CA ASP A 107 -28.88 -15.88 11.53
C ASP A 107 -27.85 -14.75 11.33
N ARG A 108 -26.62 -14.94 11.86
CA ARG A 108 -25.51 -13.99 11.68
C ARG A 108 -25.16 -13.87 10.20
N ASP A 109 -24.96 -14.98 9.52
CA ASP A 109 -24.52 -14.99 8.12
C ASP A 109 -25.59 -14.35 7.22
N ASP A 110 -26.88 -14.56 7.50
CA ASP A 110 -27.99 -13.86 6.86
C ASP A 110 -27.96 -12.35 7.10
N TRP A 111 -27.69 -11.93 8.34
CA TRP A 111 -27.53 -10.51 8.64
C TRP A 111 -26.31 -9.91 7.92
N GLU A 112 -25.16 -10.57 7.90
CA GLU A 112 -23.94 -10.08 7.24
C GLU A 112 -24.12 -9.93 5.73
N ARG A 113 -24.88 -10.84 5.11
CA ARG A 113 -25.29 -10.75 3.71
C ARG A 113 -26.17 -9.51 3.45
N ARG A 114 -27.16 -9.25 4.30
CA ARG A 114 -28.05 -8.08 4.18
C ARG A 114 -27.34 -6.75 4.46
N ALA A 115 -26.44 -6.74 5.46
CA ALA A 115 -25.74 -5.54 5.89
C ALA A 115 -24.66 -5.07 4.89
N GLY A 116 -24.07 -5.96 4.09
CA GLY A 116 -23.09 -5.57 3.07
C GLY A 116 -21.95 -4.71 3.64
N LEU A 117 -21.77 -3.49 3.12
CA LEU A 117 -20.74 -2.55 3.60
C LEU A 117 -21.17 -1.71 4.81
N SER A 118 -22.43 -1.74 5.23
CA SER A 118 -22.93 -0.96 6.37
C SER A 118 -22.75 -1.68 7.71
N ARG A 119 -21.76 -2.56 7.83
CA ARG A 119 -21.44 -3.27 9.08
C ARG A 119 -20.63 -2.36 9.98
N ASP A 120 -21.21 -1.94 11.09
CA ASP A 120 -20.48 -1.27 12.16
C ASP A 120 -19.88 -2.30 13.15
N LEU A 121 -18.89 -1.84 13.92
CA LEU A 121 -18.17 -2.69 14.87
C LEU A 121 -19.04 -3.19 16.03
N ASP A 122 -20.01 -2.39 16.47
CA ASP A 122 -20.87 -2.75 17.61
C ASP A 122 -21.84 -3.86 17.20
N SER A 123 -22.42 -3.77 16.00
CA SER A 123 -23.25 -4.81 15.40
C SER A 123 -22.48 -6.12 15.25
N LEU A 124 -21.24 -6.06 14.73
CA LEU A 124 -20.39 -7.26 14.61
C LEU A 124 -20.13 -7.88 15.98
N ARG A 125 -19.82 -7.06 16.98
CA ARG A 125 -19.56 -7.53 18.35
C ARG A 125 -20.79 -8.21 18.96
N ALA A 126 -21.96 -7.59 18.84
CA ALA A 126 -23.22 -8.15 19.34
C ALA A 126 -23.53 -9.52 18.73
N TRP A 127 -23.29 -9.68 17.43
CA TRP A 127 -23.46 -10.96 16.75
C TRP A 127 -22.46 -12.03 17.21
N GLN A 128 -21.19 -11.67 17.38
CA GLN A 128 -20.19 -12.60 17.90
C GLN A 128 -20.53 -13.08 19.31
N GLU A 129 -20.96 -12.17 20.19
CA GLU A 129 -21.40 -12.54 21.54
C GLU A 129 -22.64 -13.43 21.53
N ARG A 130 -23.62 -13.15 20.66
CA ARG A 130 -24.82 -13.97 20.50
C ARG A 130 -24.46 -15.39 20.05
N VAL A 131 -23.62 -15.53 19.03
CA VAL A 131 -23.14 -16.84 18.56
C VAL A 131 -22.34 -17.55 19.66
N GLN A 132 -21.45 -16.83 20.35
CA GLN A 132 -20.66 -17.41 21.43
C GLN A 132 -21.55 -17.94 22.56
N ARG A 133 -22.60 -17.22 22.96
CA ARG A 133 -23.56 -17.69 23.97
C ARG A 133 -24.32 -18.92 23.51
N ALA A 134 -24.71 -18.99 22.23
CA ALA A 134 -25.45 -20.13 21.69
C ALA A 134 -24.59 -21.39 21.47
N CYS A 135 -23.27 -21.22 21.38
CA CYS A 135 -22.32 -22.30 21.09
C CYS A 135 -21.50 -22.76 22.30
N ARG A 136 -21.72 -22.18 23.47
CA ARG A 136 -21.20 -22.67 24.76
C ARG A 136 -22.13 -23.72 25.32
#